data_AF-A0A7C4SZ38-F1
#
_entry.id   AF-A0A7C4SZ38-F1
#
_cell.length_a   1.000
_cell.length_b   1.000
_cell.length_c   1.000
_cell.angle_alpha   90.00
_cell.angle_beta   90.00
_cell.angle_gamma   90.00
#
_symmetry.space_group_name_H-M   'P 1'
#
loop_
_entity.id
_entity.type
_entity.pdbx_description
1 polymer ?
#
loop_
_entity_poly.entity_id
_entity_poly.type
_entity_poly.pdbx_seq_one_letter_code
_entity_poly.pdbx_strand_id
1 'polypeptide(L)'
;MGGNQGAPCQDRAADDGAGFFIRKARSIAPKDRRGFIDRAHGLSVKKQCELLEVNRSSIYYRPKAYSEADLALARRIDEIHLERPFLGSRRIRDRLAREGMRVNRKRIQRLMRQMGLLTVYPKRRTSQPAPGHKIYPYLLRDLTIDRPNQVWAADICYIPMAKGNLYLVV
;
A
#
# COMPACT_ATOMS: atom_id res chain seq x y z
N MET A 1 -29.75 15.19 27.36
CA MET A 1 -30.53 14.26 26.50
C MET A 1 -29.56 13.20 26.02
N GLY A 2 -29.36 12.06 26.71
CA GLY A 2 -30.35 11.07 27.08
C GLY A 2 -30.16 9.82 26.21
N GLY A 3 -28.92 9.32 26.10
CA GLY A 3 -28.57 8.16 25.26
C GLY A 3 -28.80 6.88 26.03
N ASN A 4 -29.88 6.18 25.69
CA ASN A 4 -30.34 4.94 26.30
C ASN A 4 -29.29 3.82 26.15
N GLN A 5 -28.49 3.57 27.19
CA GLN A 5 -27.62 2.39 27.27
C GLN A 5 -28.49 1.19 27.63
N GLY A 6 -29.10 0.59 26.61
CA GLY A 6 -29.83 -0.66 26.77
C GLY A 6 -28.90 -1.75 27.31
N ALA A 7 -29.28 -2.34 28.45
CA ALA A 7 -28.60 -3.50 29.02
C ALA A 7 -28.46 -4.61 27.97
N PRO A 8 -27.33 -5.36 27.95
CA PRO A 8 -27.17 -6.44 27.00
C PRO A 8 -28.22 -7.53 27.24
N CYS A 9 -29.02 -7.81 26.21
CA CYS A 9 -30.01 -8.89 26.20
C CYS A 9 -29.30 -10.24 26.33
N GLN A 10 -29.83 -11.11 27.19
CA GLN A 10 -29.33 -12.47 27.41
C GLN A 10 -29.28 -13.29 26.11
N ASP A 11 -28.27 -14.16 26.02
CA ASP A 11 -27.97 -15.03 24.88
C ASP A 11 -29.14 -15.97 24.55
N ARG A 12 -29.54 -16.02 23.28
CA ARG A 12 -30.32 -17.13 22.72
C ARG A 12 -29.41 -17.98 21.85
N ALA A 13 -29.46 -19.30 22.05
CA ALA A 13 -28.79 -20.27 21.19
C ALA A 13 -29.48 -20.25 19.81
N ALA A 14 -28.73 -19.82 18.79
CA ALA A 14 -29.03 -20.18 17.41
C ALA A 14 -27.99 -21.22 17.00
N ASP A 15 -28.47 -22.33 16.45
CA ASP A 15 -27.67 -23.44 15.96
C ASP A 15 -26.54 -22.97 15.04
N ASP A 16 -25.47 -23.78 15.00
CA ASP A 16 -24.21 -23.59 14.25
C ASP A 16 -23.05 -22.97 15.03
N GLY A 17 -22.74 -23.51 16.23
CA GLY A 17 -21.37 -23.66 16.79
C GLY A 17 -20.47 -22.42 16.99
N ALA A 18 -20.88 -21.24 16.55
CA ALA A 18 -20.16 -19.99 16.71
C ALA A 18 -21.19 -18.86 16.88
N GLY A 19 -21.38 -18.43 18.13
CA GLY A 19 -22.38 -17.41 18.49
C GLY A 19 -22.28 -16.15 17.62
N PHE A 20 -23.43 -15.55 17.34
CA PHE A 20 -23.63 -14.36 16.49
C PHE A 20 -22.63 -13.22 16.75
N PHE A 21 -22.25 -12.99 18.01
CA PHE A 21 -21.29 -11.97 18.40
C PHE A 21 -19.85 -12.25 17.93
N ILE A 22 -19.44 -13.51 17.83
CA ILE A 22 -18.10 -13.89 17.36
C ILE A 22 -17.94 -13.50 15.89
N ARG A 23 -18.95 -13.77 15.05
CA ARG A 23 -18.92 -13.38 13.63
C ARG A 23 -18.89 -11.86 13.44
N LYS A 24 -19.68 -11.12 14.22
CA LYS A 24 -19.73 -9.64 14.14
C LYS A 24 -18.47 -8.96 14.69
N ALA A 25 -17.85 -9.51 15.73
CA ALA A 25 -16.56 -9.01 16.22
C ALA A 25 -15.43 -9.28 15.20
N ARG A 26 -15.49 -10.40 14.48
CA ARG A 26 -14.54 -10.77 13.43
C ARG A 26 -14.71 -10.00 12.11
N SER A 27 -15.82 -9.29 11.90
CA SER A 27 -15.96 -8.41 10.72
C SER A 27 -15.31 -7.02 10.92
N ILE A 28 -14.90 -6.68 12.14
CA ILE A 28 -14.31 -5.37 12.49
C ILE A 28 -12.79 -5.40 12.25
N ALA A 29 -12.14 -4.27 11.93
CA ALA A 29 -10.69 -4.23 11.71
C ALA A 29 -9.91 -4.61 13.00
N PRO A 30 -8.77 -5.34 12.91
CA PRO A 30 -8.02 -5.82 14.07
C PRO A 30 -7.56 -4.73 15.04
N LYS A 31 -7.38 -3.48 14.56
CA LYS A 31 -7.00 -2.34 15.39
C LYS A 31 -8.12 -1.94 16.36
N ASP A 32 -9.36 -1.98 15.90
CA ASP A 32 -10.53 -1.61 16.69
C ASP A 32 -10.94 -2.73 17.65
N ARG A 33 -10.66 -3.99 17.29
CA ARG A 33 -10.84 -5.15 18.18
C ARG A 33 -10.00 -5.08 19.46
N ARG A 34 -8.85 -4.42 19.42
CA ARG A 34 -8.02 -4.21 20.63
C ARG A 34 -8.75 -3.38 21.70
N GLY A 35 -9.66 -2.51 21.29
CA GLY A 35 -10.44 -1.66 22.20
C GLY A 35 -11.51 -2.44 22.98
N PHE A 36 -11.90 -3.63 22.53
CA PHE A 36 -12.87 -4.48 23.22
C PHE A 36 -12.28 -5.35 24.33
N ILE A 37 -10.95 -5.28 24.54
CA ILE A 37 -10.28 -6.06 25.57
C ILE A 37 -10.42 -5.32 26.90
N ASP A 38 -11.12 -5.94 27.84
CA ASP A 38 -11.35 -5.42 29.17
C ASP A 38 -10.56 -6.23 30.21
N ARG A 39 -9.67 -5.54 30.94
CA ARG A 39 -8.85 -6.17 31.99
C ARG A 39 -9.62 -6.42 33.29
N ALA A 40 -10.76 -5.76 33.49
CA ALA A 40 -11.62 -5.92 34.65
C ALA A 40 -12.65 -7.04 34.48
N HIS A 41 -12.82 -7.58 33.27
CA HIS A 41 -13.73 -8.68 33.01
C HIS A 41 -13.25 -9.99 33.66
N GLY A 42 -14.17 -10.83 34.10
CA GLY A 42 -13.87 -12.17 34.65
C GLY A 42 -13.24 -13.18 33.67
N LEU A 43 -12.99 -12.78 32.41
CA LEU A 43 -12.32 -13.61 31.41
C LEU A 43 -10.85 -13.23 31.35
N SER A 44 -9.95 -14.20 31.32
CA SER A 44 -8.52 -13.90 31.18
C SER A 44 -8.25 -13.18 29.85
N VAL A 45 -7.28 -12.24 29.86
CA VAL A 45 -6.85 -11.52 28.65
C VAL A 45 -6.49 -12.48 27.52
N LYS A 46 -5.93 -13.66 27.84
CA LYS A 46 -5.64 -14.71 26.86
C LYS A 46 -6.90 -15.19 26.13
N LYS A 47 -7.97 -15.48 26.87
CA LYS A 47 -9.24 -15.97 26.31
C LYS A 47 -9.95 -14.89 25.50
N GLN A 48 -9.86 -13.62 25.94
CA GLN A 48 -10.36 -12.48 25.17
C GLN A 48 -9.61 -12.28 23.84
N CYS A 49 -8.27 -12.42 23.84
CA CYS A 49 -7.46 -12.37 22.61
C CYS A 49 -7.89 -13.43 21.59
N GLU A 50 -8.14 -14.64 22.07
CA GLU A 50 -8.50 -15.80 21.25
C GLU A 50 -9.89 -15.62 20.63
N LEU A 51 -10.86 -15.16 21.42
CA LEU A 51 -12.21 -14.86 20.93
C LEU A 51 -12.23 -13.73 19.89
N LEU A 52 -11.39 -12.70 20.06
CA LEU A 52 -11.30 -11.53 19.18
C LEU A 52 -10.30 -11.70 18.01
N GLU A 53 -9.57 -12.82 17.96
CA GLU A 53 -8.50 -13.09 16.99
C GLU A 53 -7.41 -11.99 16.98
N VAL A 54 -7.04 -11.48 18.16
CA VAL A 54 -6.00 -10.45 18.31
C VAL A 54 -4.73 -11.09 18.87
N ASN A 55 -3.58 -10.77 18.28
CA ASN A 55 -2.30 -11.24 18.82
C ASN A 55 -2.05 -10.64 20.21
N ARG A 56 -1.86 -11.50 21.21
CA ARG A 56 -1.59 -11.11 22.61
C ARG A 56 -0.46 -10.10 22.76
N SER A 57 0.62 -10.21 21.98
CA SER A 57 1.76 -9.29 22.04
C SER A 57 1.36 -7.84 21.72
N SER A 58 0.32 -7.66 20.91
CA SER A 58 -0.13 -6.35 20.47
C SER A 58 -0.84 -5.53 21.56
N ILE A 59 -1.29 -6.18 22.64
CA ILE A 59 -1.93 -5.53 23.80
C ILE A 59 -0.90 -4.88 24.71
N TYR A 60 0.24 -5.54 24.87
CA TYR A 60 1.33 -5.05 25.69
C TYR A 60 2.22 -4.05 24.94
N TYR A 61 2.12 -4.01 23.62
CA TYR A 61 2.84 -3.06 22.79
C TYR A 61 2.35 -1.63 23.06
N ARG A 62 3.20 -0.83 23.71
CA ARG A 62 3.00 0.61 23.81
C ARG A 62 3.69 1.29 22.62
N PRO A 63 2.95 2.03 21.78
CA PRO A 63 3.58 2.78 20.70
C PRO A 63 4.55 3.81 21.29
N LYS A 64 5.81 3.78 20.84
CA LYS A 64 6.82 4.73 21.27
C LYS A 64 6.59 6.06 20.55
N ALA A 65 6.52 7.14 21.31
CA ALA A 65 6.46 8.50 20.75
C ALA A 65 7.70 8.80 19.92
N TYR A 66 7.57 9.71 18.95
CA TYR A 66 8.71 10.18 18.18
C TYR A 66 9.72 10.84 19.11
N SER A 67 10.99 10.45 18.99
CA SER A 67 12.09 11.21 19.60
C SER A 67 12.18 12.59 18.93
N GLU A 68 12.64 13.61 19.65
CA GLU A 68 12.91 14.94 19.08
C GLU A 68 13.83 14.86 17.85
N ALA A 69 14.82 13.97 17.88
CA ALA A 69 15.70 13.72 16.73
C ALA A 69 14.97 13.09 15.53
N ASP A 70 13.92 12.28 15.78
CA ASP A 70 13.07 11.75 14.71
C ASP A 70 12.16 12.85 14.13
N LEU A 71 11.68 13.78 14.97
CA LEU A 71 10.85 14.91 14.52
C LEU A 71 11.66 15.90 13.67
N ALA A 72 12.88 16.26 14.10
CA ALA A 72 13.78 17.11 13.32
C ALA A 72 14.13 16.47 11.96
N LEU A 73 14.43 15.17 11.97
CA LEU A 73 14.69 14.42 10.74
C LEU A 73 13.45 14.33 9.84
N ALA A 74 12.25 14.14 10.41
CA ALA A 74 11.00 14.10 9.66
C ALA A 74 10.73 15.44 8.97
N ARG A 75 10.93 16.57 9.66
CA ARG A 75 10.81 17.91 9.07
C ARG A 75 11.75 18.10 7.87
N ARG A 76 13.02 17.72 8.04
CA ARG A 76 13.99 17.81 6.93
C ARG A 76 13.63 16.91 5.75
N ILE A 77 13.13 15.70 6.02
CA ILE A 77 12.65 14.79 4.96
C ILE A 77 11.47 15.42 4.21
N ASP A 78 10.56 16.09 4.92
CA ASP A 78 9.41 16.77 4.35
C ASP A 78 9.82 17.91 3.42
N GLU A 79 10.73 18.77 3.87
CA GLU A 79 11.31 19.86 3.05
C GLU A 79 11.94 19.32 1.76
N ILE A 80 12.77 18.27 1.87
CA ILE A 80 13.40 17.63 0.70
C ILE A 80 12.34 17.05 -0.24
N HIS A 81 11.24 16.50 0.30
CA HIS A 81 10.17 15.93 -0.49
C HIS A 81 9.36 17.01 -1.22
N LEU A 82 9.11 18.16 -0.58
CA LEU A 82 8.46 19.32 -1.19
C LEU A 82 9.31 19.91 -2.31
N GLU A 83 10.63 20.01 -2.12
CA GLU A 83 11.55 20.44 -3.17
C GLU A 83 11.60 19.45 -4.34
N ARG A 84 11.66 18.14 -4.04
CA ARG A 84 11.85 17.08 -5.05
C ARG A 84 11.05 15.81 -4.71
N PRO A 85 9.78 15.71 -5.13
CA PRO A 85 8.88 14.60 -4.75
C PRO A 85 9.26 13.24 -5.35
N PHE A 86 10.17 13.22 -6.33
CA PHE A 86 10.70 12.00 -6.96
C PHE A 86 11.87 11.36 -6.20
N LEU A 87 12.39 11.99 -5.15
CA LEU A 87 13.50 11.44 -4.37
C LEU A 87 13.01 10.36 -3.40
N GLY A 88 13.46 9.12 -3.62
CA GLY A 88 13.22 8.01 -2.71
C GLY A 88 14.20 7.94 -1.55
N SER A 89 13.91 7.03 -0.61
CA SER A 89 14.68 6.83 0.63
C SER A 89 16.19 6.71 0.40
N ARG A 90 16.63 6.13 -0.73
CA ARG A 90 18.05 6.00 -1.10
C ARG A 90 18.67 7.37 -1.41
N ARG A 91 18.01 8.16 -2.25
CA ARG A 91 18.51 9.48 -2.66
C ARG A 91 18.39 10.52 -1.54
N ILE A 92 17.34 10.43 -0.73
CA ILE A 92 17.19 11.25 0.48
C ILE A 92 18.35 10.99 1.45
N ARG A 93 18.71 9.73 1.70
CA ARG A 93 19.90 9.38 2.50
C ARG A 93 21.16 10.07 1.96
N ASP A 94 21.40 9.98 0.65
CA ASP A 94 22.61 10.54 0.05
C ASP A 94 22.63 12.07 0.11
N ARG A 95 21.46 12.71 0.02
CA ARG A 95 21.31 14.16 0.20
C ARG A 95 21.58 14.57 1.65
N LEU A 96 20.97 13.88 2.62
CA LEU A 96 21.22 14.12 4.04
C LEU A 96 22.69 13.90 4.40
N ALA A 97 23.33 12.88 3.83
CA ALA A 97 24.75 12.63 4.04
C ALA A 97 25.64 13.76 3.52
N ARG A 98 25.27 14.41 2.40
CA ARG A 98 25.93 15.62 1.89
C ARG A 98 25.71 16.85 2.76
N GLU A 99 24.62 16.87 3.53
CA GLU A 99 24.31 17.90 4.52
C GLU A 99 24.93 17.60 5.90
N GLY A 100 25.79 16.58 6.01
CA GLY A 100 26.46 16.19 7.26
C GLY A 100 25.63 15.24 8.15
N MET A 101 24.40 14.92 7.78
CA MET A 101 23.51 14.03 8.55
C MET A 101 23.63 12.57 8.07
N ARG A 102 24.43 11.76 8.76
CA ARG A 102 24.54 10.32 8.50
C ARG A 102 23.39 9.55 9.15
N VAL A 103 22.39 9.19 8.34
CA VAL A 103 21.19 8.45 8.78
C VAL A 103 21.05 7.12 8.04
N ASN A 104 20.67 6.06 8.75
CA ASN A 104 20.36 4.77 8.14
C ASN A 104 19.12 4.86 7.23
N ARG A 105 19.21 4.32 6.01
CA ARG A 105 18.10 4.21 5.05
C ARG A 105 16.82 3.63 5.67
N LYS A 106 16.93 2.61 6.54
CA LYS A 106 15.75 1.99 7.17
C LYS A 106 15.00 2.98 8.07
N ARG A 107 15.71 3.89 8.74
CA ARG A 107 15.12 4.96 9.57
C ARG A 107 14.36 5.96 8.70
N ILE A 108 14.97 6.39 7.59
CA ILE A 108 14.31 7.28 6.61
C ILE A 108 13.05 6.61 6.04
N GLN A 109 13.14 5.34 5.64
CA GLN A 109 12.00 4.60 5.09
C GLN A 109 10.85 4.45 6.11
N ARG A 110 11.17 4.22 7.39
CA ARG A 110 10.18 4.19 8.47
C ARG A 110 9.48 5.55 8.60
N LEU A 111 10.24 6.65 8.65
CA LEU A 111 9.67 8.00 8.79
C LEU A 111 8.82 8.39 7.58
N MET A 112 9.29 8.15 6.35
CA MET A 112 8.50 8.38 5.14
C MET A 112 7.16 7.63 5.18
N ARG A 113 7.17 6.35 5.59
CA ARG A 113 5.94 5.55 5.72
C ARG A 113 5.00 6.11 6.78
N GLN A 114 5.54 6.55 7.92
CA GLN A 114 4.76 7.13 9.01
C GLN A 114 4.13 8.47 8.62
N MET A 115 4.81 9.27 7.78
CA MET A 115 4.31 10.53 7.24
C MET A 115 3.41 10.36 6.01
N GLY A 116 3.30 9.15 5.46
CA GLY A 116 2.56 8.91 4.22
C GLY A 116 3.24 9.42 2.95
N LEU A 117 4.54 9.73 3.01
CA LEU A 117 5.30 10.23 1.86
C LEU A 117 5.57 9.10 0.86
N LEU A 118 5.04 9.26 -0.35
CA LEU A 118 5.25 8.35 -1.46
C LEU A 118 6.05 9.05 -2.55
N THR A 119 7.06 8.37 -3.06
CA THR A 119 7.82 8.86 -4.22
C THR A 119 6.99 8.81 -5.49
N VAL A 120 6.93 9.94 -6.18
CA VAL A 120 6.34 10.01 -7.51
C VAL A 120 7.40 9.62 -8.53
N TYR A 121 7.16 8.51 -9.24
CA TYR A 121 7.97 8.12 -10.39
C TYR A 121 7.18 8.32 -11.68
N PRO A 122 7.80 8.87 -12.73
CA PRO A 122 7.16 8.90 -14.04
C PRO A 122 6.92 7.45 -14.48
N LYS A 123 5.65 7.10 -14.67
CA LYS A 123 5.28 5.85 -15.34
C LYS A 123 5.55 6.01 -16.83
N ARG A 124 6.02 4.96 -17.49
CA ARG A 124 6.15 4.95 -18.96
C ARG A 124 4.75 5.16 -19.54
N ARG A 125 4.57 6.22 -20.33
CA ARG A 125 3.30 6.56 -20.98
C ARG A 125 3.44 6.34 -22.49
N THR A 126 3.63 5.07 -22.89
CA THR A 126 3.87 4.68 -24.29
C THR A 126 2.67 4.88 -25.19
N SER A 127 1.47 5.02 -24.63
CA SER A 127 0.23 5.18 -25.38
C SER A 127 -0.16 6.63 -25.68
N GLN A 128 0.57 7.62 -25.16
CA GLN A 128 0.27 9.02 -25.45
C GLN A 128 1.25 9.59 -26.48
N PRO A 129 0.77 9.99 -27.67
CA PRO A 129 1.61 10.65 -28.66
C PRO A 129 2.06 12.02 -28.13
N ALA A 130 3.30 12.42 -28.45
CA ALA A 130 3.75 13.77 -28.14
C ALA A 130 2.98 14.81 -29.01
N PRO A 131 2.86 16.08 -28.55
CA PRO A 131 2.20 17.13 -29.32
C PRO A 131 2.83 17.25 -30.71
N GLY A 132 2.01 17.21 -31.77
CA GLY A 132 2.47 17.29 -33.16
C GLY A 132 2.71 15.95 -33.86
N HIS A 133 2.52 14.80 -33.19
CA HIS A 133 2.52 13.51 -33.88
C HIS A 133 1.33 13.40 -34.84
N LYS A 134 1.64 13.18 -36.12
CA LYS A 134 0.64 12.96 -37.16
C LYS A 134 -0.09 11.64 -36.92
N ILE A 135 -1.41 11.71 -36.77
CA ILE A 135 -2.28 10.54 -36.70
C ILE A 135 -2.52 10.08 -38.13
N TYR A 136 -2.11 8.85 -38.45
CA TYR A 136 -2.39 8.23 -39.74
C TYR A 136 -3.75 7.53 -39.70
N PRO A 137 -4.59 7.65 -40.73
CA PRO A 137 -5.83 6.90 -40.81
C PRO A 137 -5.51 5.40 -40.88
N TYR A 138 -6.26 4.59 -40.14
CA TYR A 138 -6.13 3.13 -40.22
C TYR A 138 -6.83 2.63 -41.48
N LEU A 139 -6.06 2.38 -42.54
CA LEU A 139 -6.57 2.09 -43.88
C LEU A 139 -7.29 0.74 -44.01
N LEU A 140 -7.13 -0.15 -43.03
CA LEU A 140 -7.83 -1.44 -42.98
C LEU A 140 -9.20 -1.35 -42.29
N ARG A 141 -9.61 -0.15 -41.85
CA ARG A 141 -10.93 0.07 -41.25
C ARG A 141 -12.00 -0.21 -42.32
N ASP A 142 -12.98 -1.03 -41.98
CA ASP A 142 -14.12 -1.43 -42.83
C ASP A 142 -13.76 -2.28 -44.06
N LEU A 143 -12.51 -2.74 -44.19
CA LEU A 143 -12.12 -3.68 -45.24
C LEU A 143 -12.57 -5.11 -44.88
N THR A 144 -13.41 -5.70 -45.73
CA THR A 144 -13.77 -7.13 -45.62
C THR A 144 -12.63 -7.98 -46.19
N ILE A 145 -12.09 -8.90 -45.37
CA ILE A 145 -11.01 -9.81 -45.75
C ILE A 145 -11.64 -11.16 -46.10
N ASP A 146 -11.73 -11.48 -47.39
CA ASP A 146 -12.47 -12.64 -47.91
C ASP A 146 -11.59 -13.77 -48.46
N ARG A 147 -10.28 -13.51 -48.63
CA ARG A 147 -9.32 -14.47 -49.16
C ARG A 147 -8.01 -14.51 -48.39
N PRO A 148 -7.31 -15.66 -48.38
CA PRO A 148 -5.94 -15.74 -47.87
C PRO A 148 -5.00 -14.74 -48.59
N ASN A 149 -3.95 -14.30 -47.90
CA ASN A 149 -2.92 -13.39 -48.41
C ASN A 149 -3.39 -11.97 -48.80
N GLN A 150 -4.56 -11.52 -48.34
CA GLN A 150 -5.08 -10.18 -48.63
C GLN A 150 -4.52 -9.07 -47.73
N VAL A 151 -4.21 -9.40 -46.46
CA VAL A 151 -3.63 -8.46 -45.47
C VAL A 151 -2.54 -9.18 -44.70
N TRP A 152 -1.39 -8.53 -44.55
CA TRP A 152 -0.22 -9.06 -43.84
C TRP A 152 0.07 -8.11 -42.68
N ALA A 153 0.21 -8.67 -41.49
CA ALA A 153 0.65 -7.94 -40.31
C ALA A 153 2.00 -8.50 -39.91
N ALA A 154 2.94 -7.61 -39.60
CA ALA A 154 4.23 -7.98 -39.06
C ALA A 154 4.50 -7.15 -37.80
N ASP A 155 5.13 -7.77 -36.80
CA ASP A 155 5.57 -7.08 -35.59
C ASP A 155 7.05 -7.38 -35.33
N ILE A 156 7.73 -6.44 -34.66
CA ILE A 156 9.13 -6.60 -34.25
C ILE A 156 9.16 -6.83 -32.75
N CYS A 157 9.48 -8.06 -32.36
CA CYS A 157 9.67 -8.43 -30.96
C CYS A 157 11.16 -8.34 -30.57
N TYR A 158 11.43 -7.88 -29.35
CA TYR A 158 12.77 -7.88 -28.77
C TYR A 158 12.93 -9.08 -27.82
N ILE A 159 14.00 -9.84 -28.03
CA ILE A 159 14.38 -10.96 -27.15
C ILE A 159 15.59 -10.50 -26.34
N PRO A 160 15.46 -10.31 -25.02
CA PRO A 160 16.57 -9.86 -24.18
C PRO A 160 17.60 -10.98 -24.01
N MET A 161 18.87 -10.66 -24.24
CA MET A 161 20.02 -11.55 -24.12
C MET A 161 20.97 -11.06 -23.03
N ALA A 162 21.88 -11.93 -22.55
CA ALA A 162 22.86 -11.57 -21.53
C ALA A 162 23.76 -10.37 -21.93
N LYS A 163 23.96 -10.17 -23.24
CA LYS A 163 24.67 -9.02 -23.81
C LYS A 163 23.87 -8.39 -24.94
N GLY A 164 22.81 -7.66 -24.60
CA GLY A 164 22.01 -6.87 -25.55
C GLY A 164 20.67 -7.50 -25.91
N ASN A 165 20.10 -7.14 -27.06
CA ASN A 165 18.80 -7.62 -27.52
C ASN A 165 18.91 -8.18 -28.95
N LEU A 166 18.21 -9.27 -29.22
CA LEU A 166 17.95 -9.77 -30.57
C LEU A 166 16.60 -9.25 -31.06
N TYR A 167 16.48 -8.95 -32.35
CA TYR A 167 15.24 -8.50 -32.96
C TYR A 167 14.67 -9.62 -33.84
N LEU A 168 13.44 -10.03 -33.57
CA LEU A 168 12.70 -11.03 -34.34
C LEU A 168 11.53 -10.32 -35.05
N VAL A 169 11.42 -10.55 -36.36
CA VAL A 169 10.25 -10.14 -37.14
C VAL A 169 9.34 -11.35 -37.27
N VAL A 170 8.07 -11.20 -36.89
CA VAL A 170 7.03 -12.22 -37.00
C VAL A 170 5.89 -11.67 -37.83
#